data_AF-A0A7G9YWM7-F1
#
_entry.id   AF-A0A7G9YWM7-F1
#
_cell.length_a   1.000
_cell.length_b   1.000
_cell.length_c   1.000
_cell.angle_alpha   90.00
_cell.angle_beta   90.00
_cell.angle_gamma   90.00
#
_symmetry.space_group_name_H-M   'P 1'
#
loop_
_entity.id
_entity.type
_entity.pdbx_description
1 polymer ?
#
loop_
_entity_poly.entity_id
_entity_poly.type
_entity_poly.pdbx_seq_one_letter_code
_entity_poly.pdbx_strand_id
1 'polypeptide(L)'
;MWESPICNYDDTGQRVDRKNRGLWAFVSKEAVLYLTSKNRRKKVVIKILGEDYDGVSGQDFYPSFDGAPGRKQKCWSHLIVPARENVERKVIAQNLVDFEQLNAKCKI
;
A
#
# COMPACT_ATOMS: atom_id res chain seq x y z
N MET A 1 3.66 -20.88 -1.43
CA MET A 1 3.14 -19.68 -0.72
C MET A 1 1.83 -19.99 0.00
N TRP A 2 0.94 -20.79 -0.60
CA TRP A 2 -0.34 -21.19 0.00
C TRP A 2 -0.25 -21.91 1.36
N GLU A 3 0.85 -22.61 1.66
CA GLU A 3 1.04 -23.28 2.96
C GLU A 3 1.67 -22.37 4.03
N SER A 4 2.12 -21.17 3.65
CA SER A 4 2.76 -20.27 4.61
C SER A 4 1.72 -19.71 5.57
N PRO A 5 1.93 -19.76 6.90
CA PRO A 5 0.98 -19.20 7.85
C PRO A 5 0.84 -17.68 7.74
N ILE A 6 1.86 -17.01 7.18
CA ILE A 6 1.89 -15.55 6.99
C ILE A 6 2.43 -15.25 5.58
N CYS A 7 1.74 -14.39 4.84
CA CYS A 7 2.25 -13.86 3.59
C CYS A 7 1.95 -12.36 3.49
N ASN A 8 3.00 -11.56 3.37
CA ASN A 8 2.88 -10.15 3.02
C ASN A 8 2.98 -10.00 1.50
N TYR A 9 2.18 -9.11 0.91
CA TYR A 9 2.32 -8.78 -0.50
C TYR A 9 2.09 -7.31 -0.78
N ASP A 10 2.73 -6.85 -1.85
CA ASP A 10 2.58 -5.53 -2.41
C ASP A 10 2.86 -5.57 -3.91
N ASP A 11 2.41 -4.55 -4.65
CA ASP A 11 2.65 -4.43 -6.07
C ASP A 11 2.97 -3.00 -6.50
N THR A 12 3.93 -2.86 -7.40
CA THR A 12 4.30 -1.57 -7.99
C THR A 12 4.29 -1.62 -9.51
N GLY A 13 4.15 -0.45 -10.15
CA GLY A 13 4.17 -0.35 -11.60
C GLY A 13 5.58 -0.60 -12.17
N GLN A 14 5.67 -1.41 -13.22
CA GLN A 14 6.89 -1.67 -13.97
C GLN A 14 6.64 -1.56 -15.49
N ARG A 15 7.67 -1.16 -16.24
CA ARG A 15 7.71 -1.25 -17.70
C ARG A 15 8.37 -2.56 -18.11
N VAL A 16 7.66 -3.38 -18.88
CA VAL A 16 8.18 -4.62 -19.50
C VAL A 16 7.85 -4.57 -20.98
N ASP A 17 8.87 -4.55 -21.83
CA ASP A 17 8.74 -4.43 -23.29
C ASP A 17 7.86 -3.25 -23.71
N ARG A 18 8.11 -2.08 -23.11
CA ARG A 18 7.32 -0.85 -23.32
C ARG A 18 5.83 -1.00 -23.00
N LYS A 19 5.42 -2.01 -22.21
CA LYS A 19 4.05 -2.18 -21.70
C LYS A 19 4.03 -2.03 -20.17
N ASN A 20 2.98 -1.40 -19.65
CA ASN A 20 2.79 -1.26 -18.20
C ASN A 20 2.36 -2.62 -17.62
N ARG A 21 3.02 -3.03 -16.54
CA ARG A 21 2.72 -4.25 -15.78
C ARG A 21 2.83 -3.95 -14.28
N GLY A 22 2.24 -4.80 -13.44
CA GLY A 22 2.52 -4.83 -12.02
C GLY A 22 3.68 -5.78 -11.73
N LEU A 23 4.67 -5.31 -11.00
CA LEU A 23 5.66 -6.15 -10.33
C LEU A 23 5.17 -6.41 -8.92
N TRP A 24 4.90 -7.67 -8.63
CA TRP A 24 4.42 -8.13 -7.33
C TRP A 24 5.57 -8.71 -6.53
N ALA A 25 5.54 -8.48 -5.22
CA ALA A 25 6.34 -9.20 -4.25
C ALA A 25 5.41 -9.92 -3.28
N PHE A 26 5.65 -11.21 -3.05
CA PHE A 26 5.03 -12.01 -2.00
C PHE A 26 6.14 -12.48 -1.07
N VAL A 27 6.01 -12.20 0.23
CA VAL A 27 7.05 -12.45 1.24
C VAL A 27 6.47 -13.31 2.35
N SER A 28 7.10 -14.45 2.57
CA SER A 28 6.87 -15.35 3.71
C SER A 28 8.15 -15.49 4.52
N LYS A 29 8.11 -16.28 5.58
CA LYS A 29 9.31 -16.60 6.36
C LYS A 29 10.30 -17.45 5.55
N GLU A 30 9.79 -18.32 4.68
CA GLU A 30 10.58 -19.32 3.96
C GLU A 30 11.04 -18.84 2.58
N ALA A 31 10.28 -17.95 1.94
CA ALA A 31 10.57 -17.53 0.57
C ALA A 31 10.03 -16.13 0.24
N VAL A 32 10.67 -15.54 -0.77
CA VAL A 32 10.18 -14.35 -1.49
C VAL A 32 9.89 -14.75 -2.94
N LEU A 33 8.69 -14.44 -3.41
CA LEU A 33 8.27 -14.65 -4.79
C LEU A 33 8.01 -13.30 -5.46
N TYR A 34 8.72 -13.05 -6.56
CA TYR A 34 8.43 -11.94 -7.45
C TYR A 34 7.62 -12.43 -8.65
N LEU A 35 6.59 -11.67 -9.04
CA LEU A 35 5.75 -11.98 -10.19
C LEU A 35 5.42 -10.74 -11.00
N THR A 36 5.66 -10.80 -12.30
CA THR A 36 5.18 -9.78 -13.23
C THR A 36 3.80 -10.16 -13.75
N SER A 37 2.81 -9.26 -13.62
CA SER A 37 1.43 -9.50 -14.03
C SER A 37 0.84 -8.32 -14.80
N LYS A 38 -0.08 -8.60 -15.72
CA LYS A 38 -0.93 -7.56 -16.33
C LYS A 38 -2.02 -7.07 -15.37
N ASN A 39 -2.35 -7.88 -14.36
CA ASN A 39 -3.40 -7.59 -13.40
C ASN A 39 -2.78 -7.04 -12.10
N ARG A 40 -3.47 -6.07 -11.49
CA ARG A 40 -3.08 -5.39 -10.23
C ARG A 40 -4.09 -5.60 -9.10
N ARG A 41 -4.91 -6.66 -9.18
CA ARG A 41 -6.03 -6.90 -8.25
C ARG A 41 -5.92 -8.25 -7.55
N LYS A 42 -6.81 -8.49 -6.59
CA LYS A 42 -6.92 -9.75 -5.81
C LYS A 42 -6.83 -11.06 -6.60
N LYS A 43 -7.16 -11.08 -7.89
CA LYS A 43 -7.00 -12.28 -8.73
C LYS A 43 -5.55 -12.80 -8.76
N VAL A 44 -4.56 -11.92 -8.65
CA VAL A 44 -3.14 -12.33 -8.57
C VAL A 44 -2.87 -12.96 -7.20
N VAL A 45 -3.38 -12.35 -6.13
CA VAL A 45 -3.25 -12.88 -4.76
C VAL A 45 -3.88 -14.26 -4.64
N ILE A 46 -5.12 -14.43 -5.13
CA ILE A 46 -5.83 -15.72 -5.15
C ILE A 46 -5.02 -16.77 -5.92
N LYS A 47 -4.42 -16.41 -7.05
CA LYS A 47 -3.58 -17.34 -7.82
C LYS A 47 -2.35 -17.84 -7.02
N ILE A 48 -1.79 -17.00 -6.15
CA ILE A 48 -0.56 -17.31 -5.42
C ILE A 48 -0.83 -17.98 -4.07
N LEU A 49 -1.88 -17.56 -3.37
CA LEU A 49 -2.23 -18.05 -2.03
C LEU A 49 -3.28 -19.16 -2.06
N GLY A 50 -4.09 -19.25 -3.11
CA GLY A 50 -5.28 -20.12 -3.18
C GLY A 50 -6.53 -19.44 -2.63
N GLU A 51 -7.70 -19.83 -3.11
CA GLU A 51 -8.99 -19.28 -2.65
C GLU A 51 -9.27 -19.59 -1.18
N ASP A 52 -8.83 -20.77 -0.72
CA ASP A 52 -9.07 -21.28 0.63
C ASP A 52 -7.96 -20.93 1.63
N TYR A 53 -7.08 -19.97 1.30
CA TYR A 53 -6.01 -19.56 2.20
C TYR A 53 -6.56 -18.99 3.52
N ASP A 54 -6.17 -19.57 4.66
CA ASP A 54 -6.67 -19.24 6.00
C ASP A 54 -5.60 -18.59 6.92
N GLY A 55 -4.38 -18.41 6.39
CA GLY A 55 -3.28 -17.72 7.03
C GLY A 55 -3.51 -16.20 7.15
N VAL A 56 -2.47 -15.48 7.54
CA VAL A 56 -2.49 -14.01 7.65
C VAL A 56 -1.93 -13.38 6.38
N SER A 57 -2.75 -12.58 5.69
CA SER A 57 -2.36 -11.78 4.54
C SER A 57 -2.03 -10.34 4.94
N GLY A 58 -0.75 -10.00 4.87
CA GLY A 58 -0.28 -8.62 5.06
C GLY A 58 -0.40 -7.83 3.76
N GLN A 59 -1.18 -6.76 3.77
CA GLN A 59 -1.51 -5.98 2.56
C GLN A 59 -1.59 -4.49 2.85
N ASP A 60 -1.51 -3.68 1.80
CA ASP A 60 -1.78 -2.25 1.90
C ASP A 60 -3.29 -1.93 2.05
N PHE A 61 -3.65 -0.66 1.87
CA PHE A 61 -5.02 -0.18 1.93
C PHE A 61 -5.74 -0.18 0.57
N TYR A 62 -5.21 -0.85 -0.46
CA TYR A 62 -5.86 -0.88 -1.76
C TYR A 62 -7.16 -1.69 -1.71
N PRO A 63 -8.34 -1.09 -2.02
CA PRO A 63 -9.63 -1.74 -1.79
C PRO A 63 -9.83 -3.06 -2.55
N SER A 64 -9.11 -3.24 -3.66
CA SER A 64 -9.22 -4.48 -4.44
C SER A 64 -8.78 -5.72 -3.66
N PHE A 65 -7.94 -5.55 -2.63
CA PHE A 65 -7.45 -6.63 -1.78
C PHE A 65 -8.40 -6.96 -0.62
N ASP A 66 -9.43 -6.16 -0.36
CA ASP A 66 -10.37 -6.44 0.74
C ASP A 66 -11.20 -7.70 0.49
N GLY A 67 -11.26 -8.18 -0.75
CA GLY A 67 -11.82 -9.48 -1.10
C GLY A 67 -10.78 -10.58 -1.36
N ALA A 68 -9.51 -10.36 -1.01
CA ALA A 68 -8.47 -11.39 -1.05
C ALA A 68 -8.61 -12.36 0.14
N PRO A 69 -8.11 -13.60 0.01
CA PRO A 69 -8.23 -14.65 1.03
C PRO A 69 -7.30 -14.39 2.23
N GLY A 70 -7.52 -15.15 3.30
CA GLY A 70 -6.81 -15.03 4.58
C GLY A 70 -7.35 -13.93 5.51
N ARG A 71 -6.85 -13.96 6.74
CA ARG A 71 -7.05 -12.93 7.75
C ARG A 71 -6.19 -11.72 7.43
N LYS A 72 -6.80 -10.54 7.33
CA LYS A 72 -6.13 -9.35 6.79
C LYS A 72 -5.39 -8.58 7.87
N GLN A 73 -4.10 -8.37 7.68
CA GLN A 73 -3.30 -7.39 8.41
C GLN A 73 -3.01 -6.22 7.47
N LYS A 74 -3.38 -4.99 7.86
CA LYS A 74 -3.01 -3.79 7.09
C LYS A 74 -1.60 -3.35 7.42
N CYS A 75 -0.82 -3.05 6.40
CA CYS A 75 0.59 -2.68 6.50
C CYS A 75 0.74 -1.36 7.29
N TRP A 76 1.54 -1.39 8.35
CA TRP A 76 1.75 -0.23 9.21
C TRP A 76 2.46 0.92 8.50
N SER A 77 3.41 0.63 7.61
CA SER A 77 4.10 1.68 6.84
C SER A 77 3.11 2.48 6.00
N HIS A 78 2.14 1.81 5.37
CA HIS A 78 1.06 2.44 4.60
C HIS A 78 0.04 3.20 5.46
N LEU A 79 0.03 3.01 6.79
CA LEU A 79 -0.78 3.79 7.71
C LEU A 79 0.00 4.99 8.27
N ILE A 80 1.19 4.73 8.79
CA ILE A 80 1.96 5.68 9.60
C ILE A 80 2.54 6.80 8.72
N VAL A 81 3.07 6.46 7.53
CA VAL A 81 3.71 7.47 6.67
C VAL A 81 2.69 8.51 6.20
N PRO A 82 1.55 8.14 5.58
CA PRO A 82 0.55 9.14 5.17
C PRO A 82 -0.05 9.90 6.35
N ALA A 83 -0.21 9.25 7.52
CA ALA A 83 -0.70 9.91 8.72
C ALA A 83 0.24 11.05 9.16
N ARG A 84 1.56 10.80 9.19
CA ARG A 84 2.56 11.81 9.53
C ARG A 84 2.57 12.97 8.54
N GLU A 85 2.62 12.66 7.25
CA GLU A 85 2.58 13.69 6.21
C GLU A 85 1.32 14.55 6.28
N ASN A 86 0.17 13.96 6.62
CA ASN A 86 -1.07 14.70 6.78
C ASN A 86 -1.04 15.67 7.97
N VAL A 87 -0.37 15.30 9.06
CA VAL A 87 -0.14 16.20 10.19
C VAL A 87 0.77 17.35 9.77
N GLU A 88 1.87 17.07 9.08
CA GLU A 88 2.81 18.09 8.59
C GLU A 88 2.15 19.07 7.61
N ARG A 89 1.37 18.56 6.65
CA ARG A 89 0.60 19.39 5.70
C ARG A 89 -0.36 20.34 6.41
N LYS A 90 -1.04 19.88 7.48
CA LYS A 90 -1.93 20.73 8.28
C LYS A 90 -1.19 21.85 9.01
N VAL A 91 -0.03 21.54 9.59
CA VAL A 91 0.81 22.55 10.27
C VAL A 91 1.27 23.61 9.28
N ILE A 92 1.75 23.20 8.10
CA ILE A 92 2.16 24.13 7.04
C ILE A 92 0.99 25.03 6.60
N ALA A 93 -0.18 24.43 6.35
CA ALA A 93 -1.37 25.19 5.94
C ALA A 93 -1.78 26.22 7.01
N GLN A 94 -1.73 25.85 8.30
CA GLN A 94 -2.03 26.78 9.39
C GLN A 94 -1.04 27.93 9.45
N ASN A 95 0.27 27.64 9.36
CA ASN A 95 1.31 28.66 9.40
C ASN A 95 1.19 29.67 8.25
N LEU A 96 0.79 29.22 7.05
CA LEU A 96 0.54 30.12 5.91
C LEU A 96 -0.63 31.07 6.19
N VAL A 97 -1.73 30.56 6.75
CA VAL A 97 -2.88 31.39 7.14
C VAL A 97 -2.48 32.41 8.20
N ASP A 98 -1.72 31.99 9.21
CA ASP A 98 -1.28 32.88 10.28
C ASP A 98 -0.36 34.00 9.74
N PHE A 99 0.52 33.69 8.79
CA PHE A 99 1.37 34.66 8.12
C PHE A 99 0.58 35.66 7.27
N GLU A 100 -0.41 35.20 6.49
CA GLU A 100 -1.29 36.09 5.71
C GLU A 100 -2.08 37.04 6.61
N GLN A 101 -2.62 36.54 7.73
CA GLN A 101 -3.32 37.36 8.71
C GLN A 101 -2.41 38.39 9.37
N LEU A 102 -1.16 38.01 9.68
CA LEU A 102 -0.17 38.93 10.23
C LEU A 102 0.13 40.07 9.24
N ASN A 103 0.38 39.75 7.97
CA ASN A 103 0.62 40.76 6.94
C ASN A 103 -0.58 41.69 6.73
N ALA A 104 -1.81 41.14 6.71
CA ALA A 104 -3.02 41.94 6.59
C ALA A 104 -3.23 42.90 7.77
N LYS A 105 -2.86 42.49 8.99
CA LYS A 105 -2.90 43.34 10.19
C LYS A 105 -1.80 44.40 10.21
N CYS A 106 -0.61 44.07 9.71
CA CYS A 106 0.54 44.96 9.75
C CYS A 106 0.54 46.05 8.66
N LYS A 107 -0.33 46.00 7.64
CA LYS A 107 -0.39 46.98 6.51
C LYS A 107 1.00 47.47 6.09
N ILE A 108 1.87 46.54 5.73
CA ILE A 108 3.09 46.85 4.97
C ILE A 108 2.70 46.97 3.51
#